data_AF-A0A6V7M0W4-F1
#
_entry.id   AF-A0A6V7M0W4-F1
#
_cell.length_a   1.000
_cell.length_b   1.000
_cell.length_c   1.000
_cell.angle_alpha   90.00
_cell.angle_beta   90.00
_cell.angle_gamma   90.00
#
_symmetry.space_group_name_H-M   'P 1'
#
loop_
_entity.id
_entity.type
_entity.pdbx_description
1 polymer ?
#
loop_
_entity_poly.entity_id
_entity_poly.type
_entity_poly.pdbx_seq_one_letter_code
_entity_poly.pdbx_strand_id
1 'polypeptide(L)' 'MMDYEFKIKTQKDRTKVEDLFEFEGCKVGRGTYGHVYKARRKEG' A
#
# COMPACT_ATOMS: atom_id res chain seq x y z
N MET A 1 -25.02 5.52 -6.13
CA MET A 1 -24.11 4.88 -7.10
C MET A 1 -22.90 5.77 -7.24
N MET A 2 -21.68 5.26 -7.11
CA MET A 2 -20.47 6.07 -7.32
C MET A 2 -20.30 6.31 -8.82
N ASP A 3 -19.92 7.52 -9.21
CA ASP A 3 -19.66 7.83 -10.62
C ASP A 3 -18.57 6.92 -11.19
N TYR A 4 -18.84 6.34 -12.36
CA TYR A 4 -17.99 5.30 -12.94
C TYR A 4 -16.64 5.86 -13.39
N GLU A 5 -16.65 7.00 -14.07
CA GLU A 5 -15.43 7.67 -14.53
C GLU A 5 -14.56 8.12 -13.36
N PHE A 6 -15.19 8.70 -12.34
CA PHE A 6 -14.52 9.08 -11.10
C PHE A 6 -13.88 7.88 -10.39
N LYS A 7 -14.58 6.74 -10.33
CA LYS A 7 -14.05 5.50 -9.74
C LYS A 7 -12.83 5.00 -10.51
N ILE A 8 -12.89 4.96 -11.83
CA ILE A 8 -11.77 4.49 -12.67
C ILE A 8 -10.58 5.43 -12.52
N LYS A 9 -10.79 6.74 -12.58
CA LYS A 9 -9.72 7.74 -12.44
C LYS A 9 -9.02 7.61 -11.08
N THR A 10 -9.79 7.62 -9.98
CA THR A 10 -9.21 7.48 -8.64
C THR A 10 -8.55 6.12 -8.39
N GLN A 11 -8.99 5.05 -9.07
CA GLN A 11 -8.32 3.75 -8.99
C GLN A 11 -6.97 3.74 -9.73
N LYS A 12 -6.87 4.45 -10.87
CA LYS A 12 -5.62 4.59 -11.63
C LYS A 12 -4.61 5.48 -10.90
N ASP A 13 -5.06 6.58 -10.32
CA ASP A 13 -4.19 7.56 -9.68
C ASP A 13 -3.75 7.15 -8.26
N ARG A 14 -4.44 6.16 -7.65
CA ARG A 14 -4.11 5.68 -6.30
C ARG A 14 -2.79 4.92 -6.30
N THR A 15 -1.80 5.48 -5.62
CA THR A 15 -0.56 4.77 -5.35
C THR A 15 -0.77 3.67 -4.32
N LYS A 16 -0.34 2.44 -4.62
CA LYS A 16 -0.45 1.31 -3.71
C LYS A 16 0.84 1.12 -2.93
N VAL A 17 0.72 0.59 -1.71
CA VAL A 17 1.87 0.42 -0.80
C VAL A 17 2.85 -0.61 -1.35
N GLU A 18 2.34 -1.66 -1.98
CA GLU A 18 3.11 -2.72 -2.64
C GLU A 18 3.88 -2.22 -3.87
N ASP A 19 3.46 -1.14 -4.50
CA ASP A 19 4.17 -0.56 -5.66
C ASP A 19 5.34 0.34 -5.19
N LEU A 20 5.22 0.96 -4.01
CA LEU A 20 6.24 1.90 -3.48
C LEU A 20 7.26 1.25 -2.55
N PHE A 21 6.88 0.19 -1.83
CA PHE A 21 7.68 -0.35 -0.74
C PHE A 21 7.84 -1.86 -0.86
N GLU A 22 9.05 -2.32 -0.59
CA GLU A 22 9.35 -3.72 -0.30
C GLU A 22 9.28 -3.92 1.22
N PHE A 23 8.33 -4.75 1.66
CA PHE A 23 8.10 -5.02 3.08
C PHE A 23 7.80 -6.50 3.38
N GLU A 24 7.78 -7.35 2.35
CA GLU A 24 7.59 -8.78 2.51
C GLU A 24 8.74 -9.40 3.31
N GLY A 25 8.42 -10.32 4.24
CA GLY A 25 9.40 -10.92 5.15
C GLY A 25 9.99 -9.96 6.21
N CYS A 26 9.74 -8.65 6.13
CA CYS A 26 10.37 -7.63 6.98
C CYS A 26 9.51 -7.21 8.19
N LYS A 27 8.65 -8.10 8.71
CA LYS A 27 7.81 -7.82 9.88
C LYS A 27 8.67 -7.73 11.14
N VAL A 28 8.50 -6.66 11.90
CA VAL A 28 9.26 -6.40 13.14
C VAL A 28 8.36 -6.35 14.38
N GLY A 29 7.04 -6.25 14.21
CA GLY A 29 6.10 -6.20 15.33
C GLY A 29 4.73 -6.76 14.98
N ARG A 30 4.08 -7.34 16.00
CA ARG A 30 2.68 -7.79 15.97
C ARG A 30 2.03 -7.47 17.31
N GLY A 31 0.83 -6.88 17.27
CA GLY A 31 0.04 -6.59 18.46
C GLY A 31 -1.44 -6.41 18.11
N THR A 32 -2.22 -5.93 19.08
CA THR A 32 -3.65 -5.63 18.89
C THR A 32 -3.90 -4.59 17.80
N TYR A 33 -2.96 -3.66 17.61
CA TYR A 33 -3.01 -2.62 16.57
C TYR A 33 -2.66 -3.11 15.15
N GLY A 34 -2.20 -4.37 15.01
CA GLY A 34 -1.84 -4.94 13.71
C GLY A 34 -0.35 -5.31 13.61
N HIS A 35 0.25 -4.99 12.46
CA HIS A 35 1.60 -5.40 12.10
C HIS A 35 2.47 -4.20 11.73
N VAL A 36 3.73 -4.22 12.17
CA VAL A 36 4.73 -3.20 11.83
C VAL A 36 5.82 -3.87 11.00
N TYR A 37 6.20 -3.22 9.90
CA TYR A 37 7.21 -3.71 8.95
C TYR A 37 8.33 -2.68 8.81
N LYS A 38 9.58 -3.16 8.75
CA LYS A 38 10.72 -2.33 8.39
C LYS A 38 10.90 -2.33 6.87
N ALA A 39 10.09 -1.53 6.19
CA ALA A 39 10.05 -1.47 4.73
C ALA A 39 11.21 -0.66 4.13
N ARG A 40 11.55 -0.93 2.87
CA ARG A 40 12.43 -0.08 2.04
C ARG A 40 11.65 0.46 0.85
N ARG A 41 11.98 1.66 0.38
CA ARG A 41 11.43 2.17 -0.88
C ARG A 41 11.95 1.30 -2.02
N LYS A 42 11.06 0.89 -2.92
CA LYS A 42 11.47 0.33 -4.21
C LYS A 42 12.12 1.46 -5.00
N GLU A 43 13.26 1.19 -5.64
CA GLU A 43 13.75 2.08 -6.68
C GLU A 43 12.76 2.01 -7.85
N GLY A 44 12.47 3.18 -8.43
CA GLY A 44 11.53 3.30 -9.55
C GLY A 44 12.08 2.69 -10.84
#